data_AF-A0AAW0AWP4-F1
#
_entry.id   AF-A0AAW0AWP4-F1
#
_cell.length_a   1.000
_cell.length_b   1.000
_cell.length_c   1.000
_cell.angle_alpha   90.00
_cell.angle_beta   90.00
_cell.angle_gamma   90.00
#
_symmetry.space_group_name_H-M   'P 1'
#
loop_
_entity.id
_entity.type
_entity.pdbx_description
1 polymer ?
#
loop_
_entity_poly.entity_id
_entity_poly.type
_entity_poly.pdbx_seq_one_letter_code
_entity_poly.pdbx_strand_id
1 'polypeptide(L)'
;MAKRVRPEDPPPHKVRLLLTSSDIEKYTNMRNKCQSLKEIAMEFPVVVKENASLKADIQSLRLKISTLETEVETLMNNERETVSAAKEEQKQTWDELRRTSIELNVVRGRLDNTRKDFEDYKKKNTRTTSDALIQTDTQNVCKQAMKKRCDFHFFGQIHLQSDYGNKPTRAEIEGGKIQETLNRNSEIDHNDEPEIDQTCTRKKVILIVRPPPPGSIDSGPSSAEDVSESSSPTSADCGHLFSSSPRSSPYIVPVQARTWFEPAFEYLNVAELGSPYLQFVQQWIGAEAATGWRSTQRGMPGDQRPVELTRWRGGNNAVDRYKASNEKTPTLDGTFAIEFSASVWAWWGSIQPTWRGVDLDSLRPRPFQHFGSEWKSLNRWGPNGWVLLLVCIKWWGVSLRQLEDDNITAMKDDWETAIADMSMMLQGVTEYRVQSVKGSQNNTGDTQ
;
A
#
# COMPACT_ATOMS: atom_id res chain seq x y z
N MET A 1 -15.12 -71.02 -103.94
CA MET A 1 -15.51 -69.89 -104.81
C MET A 1 -16.65 -69.12 -104.15
N ALA A 2 -16.41 -67.88 -103.73
CA ALA A 2 -17.40 -66.79 -103.61
C ALA A 2 -16.68 -65.53 -103.11
N LYS A 3 -16.07 -64.78 -104.04
CA LYS A 3 -15.52 -63.44 -103.77
C LYS A 3 -16.69 -62.50 -103.46
N ARG A 4 -16.81 -62.05 -102.21
CA ARG A 4 -17.73 -60.97 -101.80
C ARG A 4 -17.19 -59.65 -102.37
N VAL A 5 -17.74 -59.24 -103.50
CA VAL A 5 -17.51 -57.93 -104.13
C VAL A 5 -18.03 -56.87 -103.17
N ARG A 6 -17.14 -56.01 -102.65
CA ARG A 6 -17.56 -54.79 -101.95
C ARG A 6 -18.20 -53.86 -102.99
N PRO A 7 -19.36 -53.27 -102.71
CA PRO A 7 -19.95 -52.27 -103.59
C PRO A 7 -18.96 -51.11 -103.73
N GLU A 8 -18.70 -50.68 -104.95
CA GLU A 8 -17.93 -49.47 -105.21
C GLU A 8 -18.64 -48.29 -104.55
N ASP A 9 -17.93 -47.61 -103.66
CA ASP A 9 -18.41 -46.38 -103.06
C ASP A 9 -18.69 -45.37 -104.18
N PRO A 10 -19.91 -44.79 -104.23
CA PRO A 10 -20.24 -43.82 -105.25
C PRO A 10 -19.27 -42.63 -105.21
N PRO A 11 -18.91 -42.06 -106.37
CA PRO A 11 -17.97 -40.95 -106.44
C PRO A 11 -18.49 -39.81 -105.55
N PRO A 12 -17.64 -39.18 -104.72
CA PRO A 12 -18.10 -38.18 -103.78
C PRO A 12 -18.73 -37.04 -104.57
N HIS A 13 -20.06 -36.97 -104.53
CA HIS A 13 -20.77 -35.79 -104.94
C HIS A 13 -20.20 -34.65 -104.10
N LYS A 14 -19.43 -33.76 -104.73
CA LYS A 14 -18.97 -32.50 -104.16
C LYS A 14 -20.22 -31.64 -103.94
N VAL A 15 -20.99 -31.96 -102.91
CA VAL A 15 -22.03 -31.10 -102.37
C VAL A 15 -21.25 -29.96 -101.71
N ARG A 16 -21.02 -28.92 -102.50
CA ARG A 16 -20.42 -27.67 -102.03
C ARG A 16 -21.48 -27.00 -101.16
N LEU A 17 -21.59 -27.46 -99.92
CA LEU A 17 -22.36 -26.78 -98.88
C LEU A 17 -21.76 -25.38 -98.77
N LEU A 18 -22.45 -24.40 -99.35
CA LEU A 18 -22.12 -22.99 -99.19
C LEU A 18 -22.45 -22.64 -97.74
N LEU A 19 -21.50 -22.90 -96.85
CA LEU A 19 -21.56 -22.44 -95.47
C LEU A 19 -21.75 -20.93 -95.52
N THR A 20 -22.80 -20.45 -94.84
CA THR A 20 -23.02 -19.03 -94.74
C THR A 20 -21.91 -18.42 -93.88
N SER A 21 -21.65 -17.12 -94.03
CA SER A 21 -20.69 -16.40 -93.17
C SER A 21 -20.96 -16.64 -91.68
N SER A 22 -22.25 -16.80 -91.30
CA SER A 22 -22.67 -17.11 -89.93
C SER A 22 -22.20 -18.49 -89.44
N ASP A 23 -22.19 -19.50 -90.31
CA ASP A 23 -21.79 -20.87 -89.92
C ASP A 23 -20.27 -20.95 -89.67
N ILE A 24 -19.48 -20.20 -90.44
CA ILE A 24 -18.03 -20.09 -90.27
C ILE A 24 -17.70 -19.37 -88.96
N GLU A 25 -18.43 -18.30 -88.62
CA GLU A 25 -18.25 -17.58 -87.36
C GLU A 25 -18.61 -18.47 -86.15
N LYS A 26 -19.72 -19.20 -86.22
CA LYS A 26 -20.12 -20.16 -85.17
C LYS A 26 -19.08 -21.26 -84.98
N TYR A 27 -18.57 -21.83 -86.07
CA TYR A 27 -17.53 -22.87 -86.01
C TYR A 27 -16.22 -22.33 -85.42
N THR A 28 -15.82 -21.11 -85.80
CA THR A 28 -14.62 -20.46 -85.25
C THR A 28 -14.77 -20.20 -83.76
N ASN A 29 -15.94 -19.69 -83.32
CA ASN A 29 -16.25 -19.49 -81.90
C ASN A 29 -16.22 -20.82 -81.13
N MET A 30 -16.84 -21.88 -81.67
CA MET A 30 -16.83 -23.21 -81.06
C MET A 30 -15.41 -23.79 -80.98
N ARG A 31 -14.60 -23.65 -82.03
CA ARG A 31 -13.21 -24.08 -82.04
C ARG A 31 -12.38 -23.34 -80.99
N ASN A 32 -12.54 -22.02 -80.88
CA ASN A 32 -11.86 -21.22 -79.86
C ASN A 32 -12.29 -21.62 -78.45
N LYS A 33 -13.58 -21.92 -78.22
CA LYS A 33 -14.08 -22.48 -76.96
C LYS A 33 -13.47 -23.84 -76.65
N CYS A 34 -13.39 -24.74 -77.62
CA CYS A 34 -12.76 -26.05 -77.44
C CYS A 34 -11.26 -25.94 -77.13
N GLN A 35 -10.56 -24.98 -77.76
CA GLN A 35 -9.15 -24.70 -77.49
C GLN A 35 -8.96 -24.19 -76.04
N SER A 36 -9.79 -23.22 -75.62
CA SER A 36 -9.78 -22.70 -74.25
C SER A 36 -10.10 -23.77 -73.20
N LEU A 37 -11.09 -24.65 -73.46
CA LEU A 37 -11.40 -25.79 -72.58
C LEU A 37 -10.22 -26.77 -72.47
N LYS A 38 -9.46 -26.95 -73.54
CA LYS A 38 -8.27 -27.82 -73.54
C LYS A 38 -7.14 -27.21 -72.69
N GLU A 39 -6.95 -25.90 -72.76
CA GLU A 39 -5.98 -25.18 -71.92
C GLU A 39 -6.35 -25.30 -70.43
N ILE A 40 -7.62 -25.05 -70.08
CA ILE A 40 -8.12 -25.23 -68.70
C ILE A 40 -7.96 -26.68 -68.22
N ALA A 41 -8.24 -27.66 -69.08
CA ALA A 41 -8.10 -29.08 -68.73
C ALA A 41 -6.63 -29.49 -68.48
N MET A 42 -5.66 -28.81 -69.09
CA MET A 42 -4.23 -29.05 -68.85
C MET A 42 -3.72 -28.41 -67.55
N GLU A 43 -4.32 -27.29 -67.11
CA GLU A 43 -3.98 -26.63 -65.84
C GLU A 43 -4.57 -27.36 -64.62
N PHE A 44 -5.72 -28.05 -64.79
CA PHE A 44 -6.42 -28.70 -63.68
C PHE A 44 -5.56 -29.70 -62.87
N PRO A 45 -4.77 -30.61 -63.46
CA PRO A 45 -3.90 -31.52 -62.69
C PRO A 45 -2.80 -30.82 -61.89
N VAL A 46 -2.29 -29.68 -62.37
CA VAL A 46 -1.29 -28.87 -61.66
C VAL A 46 -1.91 -28.29 -60.39
N VAL A 47 -3.09 -27.68 -60.53
CA VAL A 47 -3.86 -27.12 -59.40
C VAL A 47 -4.24 -28.22 -58.40
N VAL A 48 -4.60 -29.42 -58.85
CA VAL A 48 -4.89 -30.56 -57.95
C VAL A 48 -3.65 -30.98 -57.17
N LYS A 49 -2.47 -31.02 -57.80
CA LYS A 49 -1.21 -31.36 -57.13
C LYS A 49 -0.79 -30.29 -56.11
N GLU A 50 -0.91 -29.01 -56.46
CA GLU A 50 -0.64 -27.90 -55.54
C GLU A 50 -1.59 -27.92 -54.34
N ASN A 51 -2.89 -28.14 -54.57
CA ASN A 51 -3.86 -28.29 -53.49
C ASN A 51 -3.55 -29.48 -52.56
N ALA A 52 -3.08 -30.60 -53.11
CA ALA A 52 -2.67 -31.75 -52.29
C ALA A 52 -1.44 -31.43 -51.42
N SER A 53 -0.45 -30.71 -51.99
CA SER A 53 0.73 -30.23 -51.25
C SER A 53 0.33 -29.27 -50.13
N LEU A 54 -0.48 -28.25 -50.44
CA LEU A 54 -0.98 -27.29 -49.45
C LEU A 54 -1.77 -27.98 -48.34
N LYS A 55 -2.56 -29.02 -48.67
CA LYS A 55 -3.29 -29.80 -47.66
C LYS A 55 -2.34 -30.54 -46.71
N ALA A 56 -1.22 -31.07 -47.21
CA ALA A 56 -0.20 -31.71 -46.36
C ALA A 56 0.50 -30.68 -45.45
N ASP A 57 0.85 -29.51 -45.99
CA ASP A 57 1.47 -28.43 -45.22
C ASP A 57 0.54 -27.91 -44.11
N ILE A 58 -0.76 -27.75 -44.41
CA ILE A 58 -1.76 -27.37 -43.42
C ILE A 58 -1.85 -28.41 -42.29
N GLN A 59 -1.80 -29.70 -42.61
CA GLN A 59 -1.82 -30.75 -41.57
C GLN A 59 -0.54 -30.75 -40.73
N SER A 60 0.61 -30.54 -41.36
CA SER A 60 1.90 -30.40 -40.67
C SER A 60 1.88 -29.19 -39.71
N LEU A 61 1.37 -28.05 -40.15
CA LEU A 61 1.22 -26.86 -39.31
C LEU A 61 0.25 -27.07 -38.15
N ARG A 62 -0.87 -27.77 -38.36
CA ARG A 62 -1.81 -28.11 -37.29
C ARG A 62 -1.17 -28.97 -36.21
N LEU A 63 -0.36 -29.96 -36.60
CA LEU A 63 0.38 -30.79 -35.64
C LEU A 63 1.35 -29.93 -34.82
N LYS A 64 2.12 -29.04 -35.48
CA LYS A 64 3.06 -28.14 -34.80
C LYS A 64 2.36 -27.20 -33.81
N ILE A 65 1.21 -26.63 -34.20
CA ILE A 65 0.40 -25.78 -33.30
C ILE A 65 -0.04 -26.59 -32.08
N SER A 66 -0.57 -27.80 -32.29
CA SER A 66 -1.00 -28.65 -31.19
C SER A 66 0.16 -29.02 -30.23
N THR A 67 1.36 -29.27 -30.75
CA THR A 67 2.55 -29.52 -29.92
C THR A 67 2.93 -28.28 -29.10
N LEU A 68 2.99 -27.10 -29.74
CA LEU A 68 3.31 -25.85 -29.03
C LEU A 68 2.27 -25.49 -27.97
N GLU A 69 0.98 -25.74 -28.22
CA GLU A 69 -0.08 -25.55 -27.23
C GLU A 69 0.15 -26.42 -25.99
N THR A 70 0.54 -27.69 -26.17
CA THR A 70 0.87 -28.56 -25.04
C THR A 70 2.13 -28.11 -24.28
N GLU A 71 3.16 -27.65 -24.99
CA GLU A 71 4.38 -27.13 -24.35
C GLU A 71 4.09 -25.88 -23.52
N VAL A 72 3.32 -24.92 -24.06
CA VAL A 72 2.89 -23.73 -23.33
C VAL A 72 2.08 -24.09 -22.09
N GLU A 73 1.15 -25.04 -22.19
CA GLU A 73 0.37 -25.51 -21.05
C GLU A 73 1.26 -26.13 -19.95
N THR A 74 2.27 -26.93 -20.33
CA THR A 74 3.22 -27.49 -19.36
C THR A 74 4.06 -26.41 -18.68
N LEU A 75 4.51 -25.40 -19.42
CA LEU A 75 5.29 -24.29 -18.87
C LEU A 75 4.45 -23.44 -17.91
N MET A 76 3.21 -23.14 -18.26
CA MET A 76 2.29 -22.40 -17.38
C MET A 76 2.00 -23.16 -16.08
N ASN A 77 1.85 -24.50 -16.15
CA ASN A 77 1.64 -25.31 -14.94
C ASN A 77 2.90 -25.35 -14.07
N ASN A 78 4.09 -25.51 -14.66
CA ASN A 78 5.34 -25.43 -13.92
C ASN A 78 5.52 -24.06 -13.24
N GLU A 79 5.24 -22.96 -13.95
CA GLU A 79 5.31 -21.61 -13.38
C GLU A 79 4.28 -21.39 -12.26
N ARG A 80 3.07 -21.97 -12.40
CA ARG A 80 2.06 -21.93 -11.34
C ARG A 80 2.55 -22.65 -10.08
N GLU A 81 3.22 -23.79 -10.22
CA GLU A 81 3.79 -24.54 -9.09
C GLU A 81 4.92 -23.78 -8.41
N THR A 82 5.84 -23.17 -9.17
CA THR A 82 6.94 -22.38 -8.59
C THR A 82 6.42 -21.14 -7.87
N VAL A 83 5.44 -20.44 -8.44
CA VAL A 83 4.76 -19.30 -7.78
C VAL A 83 4.03 -19.76 -6.51
N SER A 84 3.40 -20.94 -6.54
CA SER A 84 2.73 -21.49 -5.35
C SER A 84 3.73 -21.83 -4.24
N ALA A 85 4.88 -22.42 -4.58
CA ALA A 85 5.94 -22.74 -3.63
C ALA A 85 6.52 -21.46 -3.00
N ALA A 86 6.83 -20.45 -3.82
CA ALA A 86 7.33 -19.16 -3.35
C ALA A 86 6.35 -18.45 -2.40
N LYS A 87 5.04 -18.53 -2.67
CA LYS A 87 4.01 -17.99 -1.78
C LYS A 87 3.97 -18.69 -0.42
N GLU A 88 4.15 -20.01 -0.38
CA GLU A 88 4.16 -20.74 0.89
C GLU A 88 5.44 -20.44 1.68
N GLU A 89 6.60 -20.31 1.03
CA GLU A 89 7.84 -19.87 1.67
C GLU A 89 7.73 -18.45 2.25
N GLN A 90 7.15 -17.52 1.47
CA GLN A 90 6.89 -16.16 1.94
C GLN A 90 5.97 -16.15 3.18
N LYS A 91 4.92 -16.98 3.17
CA LYS A 91 4.01 -17.13 4.30
C LYS A 91 4.71 -17.69 5.53
N GLN A 92 5.56 -18.70 5.38
CA GLN A 92 6.36 -19.24 6.48
C GLN A 92 7.31 -18.21 7.08
N THR A 93 7.96 -17.41 6.23
CA THR A 93 8.84 -16.31 6.65
C THR A 93 8.06 -15.26 7.44
N TRP A 94 6.85 -14.91 7.00
CA TRP A 94 5.97 -13.98 7.74
C TRP A 94 5.53 -14.53 9.09
N ASP A 95 5.19 -15.82 9.18
CA ASP A 95 4.82 -16.45 10.44
C ASP A 95 5.99 -16.48 11.43
N GLU A 96 7.22 -16.67 10.94
CA GLU A 96 8.44 -16.58 11.75
C GLU A 96 8.71 -15.15 12.23
N LEU A 97 8.59 -14.15 11.34
CA LEU A 97 8.73 -12.74 11.71
C LEU A 97 7.68 -12.32 12.75
N ARG A 98 6.44 -12.81 12.62
CA ARG A 98 5.38 -12.57 13.59
C ARG A 98 5.71 -13.19 14.95
N ARG A 99 6.26 -14.41 14.97
CA ARG A 99 6.70 -15.08 16.19
C ARG A 99 7.80 -14.29 16.91
N THR A 100 8.84 -13.88 16.18
CA THR A 100 9.96 -13.10 16.76
C THR A 100 9.50 -11.74 17.26
N SER A 101 8.55 -11.08 16.57
CA SER A 101 7.93 -9.83 17.04
C SER A 101 7.19 -10.00 18.38
N ILE A 102 6.45 -11.10 18.55
CA ILE A 102 5.78 -11.43 19.82
C ILE A 102 6.83 -11.63 20.94
N GLU A 103 7.91 -12.36 20.66
CA GLU A 103 9.00 -12.57 21.62
C GLU A 103 9.69 -11.26 22.02
N LEU A 104 9.96 -10.37 21.06
CA LEU A 104 10.53 -9.05 21.33
C LEU A 104 9.63 -8.20 22.23
N ASN A 105 8.32 -8.25 22.03
CA ASN A 105 7.37 -7.54 22.89
C ASN A 105 7.36 -8.10 24.32
N VAL A 106 7.49 -9.42 24.49
CA VAL A 106 7.65 -10.04 25.82
C VAL A 106 8.94 -9.57 26.50
N VAL A 107 10.06 -9.53 25.76
CA VAL A 107 11.34 -9.04 26.29
C VAL A 107 11.25 -7.56 26.66
N ARG A 108 10.61 -6.73 25.83
CA ARG A 108 10.35 -5.32 26.13
C ARG A 108 9.57 -5.16 27.43
N GLY A 109 8.50 -5.93 27.62
CA GLY A 109 7.73 -5.91 28.88
C GLY A 109 8.57 -6.29 30.11
N ARG A 110 9.49 -7.26 29.97
CA ARG A 110 10.42 -7.61 31.06
C ARG A 110 11.42 -6.48 31.36
N LEU A 111 11.90 -5.79 30.32
CA LEU A 111 12.81 -4.65 30.46
C LEU A 111 12.12 -3.49 31.20
N ASP A 112 10.87 -3.20 30.85
CA ASP A 112 10.07 -2.16 31.51
C ASP A 112 9.82 -2.48 32.99
N ASN A 113 9.52 -3.74 33.32
CA ASN A 113 9.41 -4.19 34.71
C ASN A 113 10.73 -4.03 35.46
N THR A 114 11.85 -4.46 34.87
CA THR A 114 13.19 -4.32 35.48
C THR A 114 13.55 -2.84 35.71
N ARG A 115 13.20 -1.97 34.77
CA ARG A 115 13.39 -0.52 34.90
C ARG A 115 12.57 0.05 36.06
N LYS A 116 11.32 -0.40 36.21
CA LYS A 116 10.46 -0.01 37.34
C LYS A 116 11.04 -0.47 38.68
N ASP A 117 11.48 -1.71 38.77
CA ASP A 117 12.12 -2.26 39.98
C ASP A 117 13.37 -1.46 40.37
N PHE A 118 14.17 -1.05 39.39
CA PHE A 118 15.35 -0.21 39.60
C PHE A 118 14.98 1.18 40.15
N GLU A 119 13.95 1.84 39.61
CA GLU A 119 13.48 3.13 40.11
C GLU A 119 12.90 3.02 41.53
N ASP A 120 12.20 1.94 41.84
CA ASP A 120 11.67 1.68 43.18
C ASP A 120 12.80 1.38 44.18
N TYR A 121 13.83 0.62 43.77
CA TYR A 121 15.05 0.43 44.55
C TYR A 121 15.76 1.76 44.83
N LYS A 122 15.91 2.62 43.80
CA LYS A 122 16.52 3.95 43.92
C LYS A 122 15.77 4.82 44.94
N LYS A 123 14.43 4.85 44.87
CA LYS A 123 13.58 5.57 45.85
C LYS A 123 13.72 5.01 47.27
N LYS A 124 13.83 3.69 47.43
CA LYS A 124 14.04 3.06 48.74
C LYS A 124 15.42 3.41 49.31
N ASN A 125 16.45 3.41 48.46
CA ASN A 125 17.80 3.77 48.85
C ASN A 125 17.89 5.24 49.29
N THR A 126 17.29 6.17 48.54
CA THR A 126 17.27 7.60 48.93
C THR A 126 16.56 7.83 50.26
N ARG A 127 15.45 7.13 50.53
CA ARG A 127 14.77 7.16 51.84
C ARG A 127 15.67 6.63 52.96
N THR A 128 16.29 5.47 52.75
CA THR A 128 17.19 4.86 53.76
C THR A 128 18.38 5.78 54.09
N THR A 129 18.99 6.40 53.08
CA THR A 129 20.06 7.39 53.28
C THR A 129 19.56 8.64 54.01
N SER A 130 18.38 9.15 53.68
CA SER A 130 17.77 10.28 54.37
C SER A 130 17.48 9.97 55.84
N ASP A 131 16.92 8.80 56.15
CA ASP A 131 16.61 8.37 57.52
C ASP A 131 17.89 8.20 58.35
N ALA A 132 18.95 7.62 57.75
CA ALA A 132 20.26 7.50 58.40
C ALA A 132 20.90 8.86 58.70
N LEU A 133 20.74 9.84 57.80
CA LEU A 133 21.20 11.22 58.00
C LEU A 133 20.44 11.90 59.15
N ILE A 134 19.11 11.82 59.16
CA ILE A 134 18.25 12.35 60.22
C ILE A 134 18.59 11.71 61.58
N GLN A 135 18.83 10.40 61.61
CA GLN A 135 19.21 9.69 62.82
C GLN A 135 20.57 10.17 63.36
N THR A 136 21.54 10.39 62.46
CA THR A 136 22.87 10.91 62.81
C THR A 136 22.78 12.33 63.38
N ASP A 137 21.99 13.20 62.74
CA ASP A 137 21.76 14.57 63.21
C ASP A 137 21.06 14.59 64.57
N THR A 138 20.04 13.75 64.75
CA THR A 138 19.33 13.61 66.03
C THR A 138 20.27 13.15 67.13
N GLN A 139 21.14 12.16 66.86
CA GLN A 139 22.16 11.73 67.82
C GLN A 139 23.14 12.86 68.19
N ASN A 140 23.55 13.67 67.21
CA ASN A 140 24.44 14.80 67.44
C ASN A 140 23.78 15.89 68.30
N VAL A 141 22.52 16.22 68.03
CA VAL A 141 21.72 17.16 68.85
C VAL A 141 21.57 16.65 70.28
N CYS A 142 21.23 15.37 70.48
CA CYS A 142 21.13 14.78 71.81
C CYS A 142 22.47 14.84 72.57
N LYS A 143 23.59 14.51 71.91
CA LYS A 143 24.94 14.63 72.50
C LYS A 143 25.25 16.06 72.91
N GLN A 144 24.93 17.04 72.05
CA GLN A 144 25.17 18.46 72.35
C GLN A 144 24.29 18.96 73.51
N ALA A 145 23.03 18.54 73.58
CA ALA A 145 22.13 18.87 74.68
C ALA A 145 22.60 18.27 76.02
N MET A 146 23.07 17.01 76.02
CA MET A 146 23.66 16.39 77.21
C MET A 146 24.92 17.13 77.66
N LYS A 147 25.80 17.52 76.73
CA LYS A 147 26.99 18.33 77.05
C LYS A 147 26.62 19.63 77.74
N LYS A 148 25.67 20.40 77.16
CA LYS A 148 25.17 21.65 77.76
C LYS A 148 24.57 21.43 79.15
N ARG A 149 23.87 20.31 79.37
CA ARG A 149 23.30 19.98 80.68
C ARG A 149 24.38 19.68 81.73
N CYS A 150 25.45 18.97 81.35
CA CYS A 150 26.60 18.75 82.22
C CYS A 150 27.31 20.06 82.56
N ASP A 151 27.50 20.95 81.57
CA ASP A 151 28.09 22.27 81.78
C ASP A 151 27.23 23.13 82.73
N PHE A 152 25.90 23.12 82.57
CA PHE A 152 24.98 23.85 83.46
C PHE A 152 24.99 23.32 84.89
N HIS A 153 25.08 21.99 85.07
CA HIS A 153 25.17 21.38 86.41
C HIS A 153 26.50 21.68 87.10
N PHE A 154 27.58 21.84 86.33
CA PHE A 154 28.90 22.23 86.82
C PHE A 154 28.93 23.71 87.27
N PHE A 155 28.29 24.61 86.52
CA PHE A 155 28.18 26.03 86.92
C PHE A 155 27.15 26.27 88.04
N GLY A 156 26.09 25.46 88.12
CA GLY A 156 25.08 25.56 89.18
C GLY A 156 25.55 25.18 90.59
N GLN A 157 26.71 24.51 90.72
CA GLN A 157 27.33 24.21 92.02
C GLN A 157 28.27 25.33 92.53
N ILE A 158 28.55 26.36 91.74
CA ILE A 158 29.48 27.45 92.11
C ILE A 158 28.76 28.71 92.65
N HIS A 159 27.42 28.73 92.70
CA HIS A 159 26.65 29.87 93.26
C HIS A 159 25.52 29.42 94.19
N LEU A 160 25.92 28.88 95.35
CA LEU A 160 25.07 28.79 96.55
C LEU A 160 25.82 29.38 97.75
N GLN A 161 26.19 30.65 97.64
CA GLN A 161 26.52 31.51 98.78
C GLN A 161 26.42 32.97 98.34
N SER A 162 25.21 33.55 98.31
CA SER A 162 24.90 34.81 99.00
C SER A 162 23.42 35.18 98.87
N ASP A 163 22.91 35.74 99.96
CA ASP A 163 21.85 36.73 100.07
C ASP A 163 20.38 36.32 99.92
N TYR A 164 19.82 36.07 101.12
CA TYR A 164 18.48 36.48 101.52
C TYR A 164 18.17 37.91 101.08
N GLY A 165 17.09 38.10 100.31
CA GLY A 165 16.62 39.43 99.94
C GLY A 165 15.22 39.43 99.31
N ASN A 166 14.22 39.66 100.14
CA ASN A 166 12.81 39.94 99.81
C ASN A 166 12.58 40.71 98.49
N LYS A 167 11.62 40.23 97.67
CA LYS A 167 10.39 40.95 97.24
C LYS A 167 9.60 40.15 96.19
N PRO A 168 8.25 40.10 96.27
CA PRO A 168 7.43 39.52 95.23
C PRO A 168 7.08 40.60 94.19
N THR A 169 7.60 40.48 92.98
CA THR A 169 7.13 41.29 91.84
C THR A 169 6.29 40.40 90.93
N ARG A 170 4.98 40.61 91.03
CA ARG A 170 3.92 40.10 90.16
C ARG A 170 4.14 40.66 88.75
N ALA A 171 4.64 39.84 87.83
CA ALA A 171 4.66 40.14 86.41
C ALA A 171 3.33 39.71 85.80
N GLU A 172 2.60 40.68 85.26
CA GLU A 172 1.40 40.50 84.47
C GLU A 172 1.75 39.78 83.16
N ILE A 173 0.96 38.76 82.84
CA ILE A 173 1.00 38.06 81.57
C ILE A 173 0.22 38.91 80.58
N GLU A 174 0.91 39.75 79.81
CA GLU A 174 0.35 40.33 78.59
C GLU A 174 0.29 39.25 77.50
N GLY A 175 -0.93 38.87 77.15
CA GLY A 175 -1.24 38.07 75.97
C GLY A 175 -0.91 38.85 74.70
N GLY A 176 0.33 38.74 74.24
CA GLY A 176 0.80 39.23 72.95
C GLY A 176 0.65 38.17 71.86
N LYS A 177 -0.20 38.46 70.88
CA LYS A 177 -0.38 37.76 69.60
C LYS A 177 0.94 37.26 68.99
N ILE A 178 1.04 35.95 68.76
CA ILE A 178 1.98 35.37 67.79
C ILE A 178 1.13 34.92 66.60
N GLN A 179 0.94 35.83 65.65
CA GLN A 179 0.39 35.53 64.33
C GLN A 179 0.96 36.57 63.36
N GLU A 180 2.23 36.42 62.99
CA GLU A 180 2.83 36.95 61.76
C GLU A 180 4.34 36.73 61.80
N THR A 181 4.83 35.70 61.11
CA THR A 181 6.15 35.65 60.44
C THR A 181 6.28 34.31 59.73
N LEU A 182 5.46 34.14 58.70
CA LEU A 182 5.62 33.08 57.70
C LEU A 182 5.19 33.64 56.35
N ASN A 183 5.86 34.71 55.93
CA ASN A 183 5.87 35.21 54.56
C ASN A 183 6.92 36.33 54.41
N ARG A 184 8.19 35.93 54.30
CA ARG A 184 9.23 36.72 53.64
C ARG A 184 10.40 35.79 53.40
N ASN A 185 10.49 35.27 52.17
CA ASN A 185 11.69 34.80 51.48
C ASN A 185 11.26 34.25 50.11
N SER A 186 10.94 35.16 49.19
CA SER A 186 10.87 34.88 47.75
C SER A 186 11.43 36.08 47.01
N GLU A 187 12.70 36.36 47.23
CA GLU A 187 13.54 37.21 46.39
C GLU A 187 14.98 36.80 46.68
N ILE A 188 15.44 35.80 45.92
CA ILE A 188 16.87 35.53 45.77
C ILE A 188 17.15 35.64 44.29
N ASP A 189 18.04 36.59 44.03
CA ASP A 189 18.68 36.94 42.78
C ASP A 189 19.14 35.71 41.98
N HIS A 190 18.81 35.74 40.69
CA HIS A 190 19.57 35.02 39.68
C HIS A 190 20.85 35.81 39.43
N ASN A 191 21.96 35.39 40.02
CA ASN A 191 23.31 35.43 39.45
C ASN A 191 24.29 34.95 40.54
N ASP A 192 24.81 33.74 40.35
CA ASP A 192 26.20 33.35 40.64
C ASP A 192 26.30 31.83 40.47
N GLU A 193 26.74 31.42 39.28
CA GLU A 193 27.27 30.08 39.02
C GLU A 193 28.48 29.82 39.92
N PRO A 194 28.50 28.74 40.72
CA PRO A 194 29.76 28.16 41.14
C PRO A 194 30.28 27.27 40.00
N GLU A 195 31.39 27.70 39.42
CA GLU A 195 32.27 26.91 38.56
C GLU A 195 32.74 25.67 39.36
N ILE A 196 32.00 24.56 39.22
CA ILE A 196 32.42 23.25 39.73
C ILE A 196 33.20 22.56 38.62
N ASP A 197 34.51 22.52 38.82
CA ASP A 197 35.47 21.74 38.04
C ASP A 197 35.12 20.24 38.09
N GLN A 198 34.31 19.79 37.12
CA GLN A 198 34.01 18.39 36.87
C GLN A 198 35.05 17.79 35.91
N THR A 199 36.24 17.50 36.43
CA THR A 199 37.13 16.50 35.83
C THR A 199 36.68 15.08 36.21
N CYS A 200 35.45 14.71 35.82
CA CYS A 200 35.04 13.31 35.80
C CYS A 200 35.37 12.73 34.43
N THR A 201 36.54 12.10 34.33
CA THR A 201 36.96 11.31 33.16
C THR A 201 35.94 10.20 32.88
N ARG A 202 35.04 10.46 31.94
CA ARG A 202 34.20 9.44 31.29
C ARG A 202 35.14 8.46 30.59
N LYS A 203 35.47 7.35 31.26
CA LYS A 203 36.00 6.16 30.57
C LYS A 203 34.91 5.67 29.61
N LYS A 204 35.05 6.08 28.35
CA LYS A 204 34.33 5.51 27.22
C LYS A 204 34.79 4.07 27.07
N VAL A 205 34.08 3.14 27.68
CA VAL A 205 34.23 1.71 27.39
C VAL A 205 33.62 1.50 26.00
N ILE A 206 34.48 1.56 24.98
CA ILE A 206 34.15 1.09 23.65
C ILE A 206 34.12 -0.43 23.73
N LEU A 207 32.92 -1.01 23.76
CA LEU A 207 32.74 -2.44 23.48
C LEU A 207 32.99 -2.63 21.99
N ILE A 208 34.24 -2.97 21.65
CA ILE A 208 34.58 -3.54 20.34
C ILE A 208 34.03 -4.97 20.35
N VAL A 209 32.86 -5.16 19.76
CA VAL A 209 32.37 -6.49 19.40
C VAL A 209 33.24 -6.96 18.23
N ARG A 210 34.19 -7.87 18.52
CA ARG A 210 34.94 -8.58 17.47
C ARG A 210 33.98 -9.52 16.73
N PRO A 211 33.88 -9.46 15.40
CA PRO A 211 33.23 -10.52 14.65
C PRO A 211 33.99 -11.84 14.84
N PRO A 212 33.31 -13.00 14.81
CA PRO A 212 33.96 -14.30 14.89
C PRO A 212 34.91 -14.48 13.70
N PRO A 213 36.05 -15.18 13.88
CA PRO A 213 36.94 -15.49 12.78
C PRO A 213 36.21 -16.34 11.73
N PRO A 214 36.44 -16.10 10.43
CA PRO A 214 35.93 -17.00 9.40
C PRO A 214 36.52 -18.39 9.65
N GLY A 215 35.62 -19.36 9.85
CA GLY A 215 35.96 -20.76 9.97
C GLY A 215 36.76 -21.19 8.75
N SER A 216 37.93 -21.75 9.03
CA SER A 216 38.81 -22.41 8.07
C SER A 216 38.03 -23.53 7.39
N ILE A 217 37.66 -23.33 6.13
CA ILE A 217 37.19 -24.42 5.28
C ILE A 217 38.42 -25.12 4.73
N ASP A 218 38.45 -26.41 5.02
CA ASP A 218 39.47 -27.37 4.66
C ASP A 218 39.68 -27.44 3.15
N SER A 219 40.94 -27.54 2.76
CA SER A 219 41.38 -27.59 1.37
C SER A 219 41.34 -29.05 0.89
N GLY A 220 40.50 -29.33 -0.11
CA GLY A 220 40.51 -30.56 -0.90
C GLY A 220 40.78 -30.23 -2.38
N PRO A 221 41.60 -31.00 -3.10
CA PRO A 221 42.22 -30.56 -4.36
C PRO A 221 41.27 -30.72 -5.54
N SER A 222 41.09 -29.64 -6.33
CA SER A 222 40.44 -29.71 -7.63
C SER A 222 41.45 -29.43 -8.73
N SER A 223 41.52 -30.37 -9.64
CA SER A 223 42.43 -30.50 -10.76
C SER A 223 42.40 -29.31 -11.72
N ALA A 224 43.57 -29.06 -12.28
CA ALA A 224 43.84 -28.11 -13.35
C ALA A 224 43.25 -28.58 -14.68
N GLU A 225 42.52 -27.69 -15.35
CA GLU A 225 42.49 -27.47 -16.81
C GLU A 225 42.17 -25.97 -16.94
N ASP A 226 43.13 -25.12 -17.30
CA ASP A 226 43.55 -24.76 -18.66
C ASP A 226 42.41 -24.17 -19.51
N VAL A 227 42.76 -23.27 -20.42
CA VAL A 227 41.92 -22.51 -21.38
C VAL A 227 41.80 -21.00 -21.08
N SER A 228 42.83 -20.31 -21.59
CA SER A 228 42.75 -19.22 -22.57
C SER A 228 42.22 -17.84 -22.17
N GLU A 229 43.20 -16.94 -22.08
CA GLU A 229 43.22 -15.54 -22.52
C GLU A 229 42.16 -15.17 -23.58
N SER A 230 41.35 -14.15 -23.25
CA SER A 230 40.71 -13.29 -24.25
C SER A 230 40.54 -11.88 -23.69
N SER A 231 41.50 -11.02 -24.03
CA SER A 231 41.37 -9.61 -24.41
C SER A 231 40.16 -8.80 -23.89
N SER A 232 40.49 -7.84 -23.04
CA SER A 232 39.72 -6.63 -22.74
C SER A 232 39.32 -5.84 -23.99
N PRO A 233 38.19 -5.12 -23.92
CA PRO A 233 38.20 -3.73 -24.34
C PRO A 233 37.50 -2.80 -23.34
N THR A 234 38.27 -1.78 -22.93
CA THR A 234 37.91 -0.37 -23.09
C THR A 234 36.52 0.09 -22.63
N SER A 235 36.48 0.61 -21.40
CA SER A 235 35.95 1.94 -21.04
C SER A 235 35.08 2.63 -22.11
N ALA A 236 33.77 2.49 -21.99
CA ALA A 236 32.78 3.38 -22.59
C ALA A 236 31.65 3.66 -21.60
N ASP A 237 31.75 4.83 -20.97
CA ASP A 237 30.68 5.83 -20.90
C ASP A 237 29.23 5.29 -20.87
N CYS A 238 28.76 4.92 -19.69
CA CYS A 238 27.34 4.65 -19.44
C CYS A 238 26.62 5.95 -19.08
N GLY A 239 26.39 6.78 -20.11
CA GLY A 239 25.48 7.91 -20.02
C GLY A 239 24.05 7.45 -19.73
N HIS A 240 23.53 7.83 -18.56
CA HIS A 240 22.20 8.39 -18.31
C HIS A 240 21.03 8.01 -19.27
N LEU A 241 20.77 6.72 -19.50
CA LEU A 241 19.57 6.24 -20.21
C LEU A 241 18.51 5.63 -19.28
N PHE A 242 18.37 6.14 -18.06
CA PHE A 242 17.21 5.86 -17.22
C PHE A 242 16.38 7.13 -17.02
N SER A 243 15.09 7.02 -17.35
CA SER A 243 13.99 7.95 -17.05
C SER A 243 13.35 8.62 -18.27
N SER A 244 12.86 7.80 -19.20
CA SER A 244 11.63 8.15 -19.90
C SER A 244 10.52 7.31 -19.28
N SER A 245 9.88 7.84 -18.23
CA SER A 245 8.64 7.27 -17.70
C SER A 245 7.68 7.02 -18.87
N PRO A 246 7.08 5.83 -18.97
CA PRO A 246 6.07 5.56 -19.99
C PRO A 246 4.99 6.62 -19.84
N ARG A 247 4.89 7.50 -20.85
CA ARG A 247 3.83 8.51 -20.90
C ARG A 247 2.52 7.73 -20.94
N SER A 248 1.80 7.74 -19.81
CA SER A 248 0.44 7.20 -19.71
C SER A 248 -0.32 7.64 -20.96
N SER A 249 -0.81 6.65 -21.71
CA SER A 249 -1.67 6.89 -22.87
C SER A 249 -2.73 7.93 -22.48
N PRO A 250 -2.91 9.01 -23.26
CA PRO A 250 -3.79 10.11 -22.89
C PRO A 250 -5.21 9.57 -22.75
N TYR A 251 -5.68 9.46 -21.50
CA TYR A 251 -7.03 9.04 -21.20
C TYR A 251 -8.00 10.09 -21.78
N ILE A 252 -8.82 9.69 -22.75
CA ILE A 252 -9.77 10.58 -23.43
C ILE A 252 -10.99 10.76 -22.53
N VAL A 253 -11.09 11.91 -21.87
CA VAL A 253 -12.24 12.26 -21.00
C VAL A 253 -13.47 12.55 -21.87
N PRO A 254 -14.61 11.85 -21.66
CA PRO A 254 -15.84 12.13 -22.39
C PRO A 254 -16.35 13.57 -22.17
N VAL A 255 -16.89 14.19 -23.22
CA VAL A 255 -17.37 15.59 -23.21
C VAL A 255 -18.36 15.88 -22.07
N GLN A 256 -19.14 14.88 -21.69
CA GLN A 256 -20.22 14.99 -20.69
C GLN A 256 -19.71 14.99 -19.25
N ALA A 257 -18.49 14.51 -18.99
CA ALA A 257 -17.90 14.45 -17.65
C ALA A 257 -17.25 15.78 -17.22
N ARG A 258 -17.08 16.71 -18.16
CA ARG A 258 -15.96 17.67 -18.17
C ARG A 258 -15.84 18.58 -16.96
N THR A 259 -16.94 19.13 -16.43
CA THR A 259 -16.77 20.29 -15.53
C THR A 259 -16.18 19.94 -14.17
N TRP A 260 -16.51 18.77 -13.60
CA TRP A 260 -16.00 18.37 -12.28
C TRP A 260 -15.03 17.20 -12.34
N PHE A 261 -15.15 16.31 -13.33
CA PHE A 261 -14.37 15.08 -13.38
C PHE A 261 -12.93 15.33 -13.82
N GLU A 262 -12.69 16.18 -14.82
CA GLU A 262 -11.35 16.47 -15.32
C GLU A 262 -10.44 17.04 -14.22
N PRO A 263 -10.85 18.07 -13.45
CA PRO A 263 -10.09 18.52 -12.28
C PRO A 263 -9.90 17.45 -11.21
N ALA A 264 -10.92 16.59 -10.99
CA ALA A 264 -10.84 15.51 -10.01
C ALA A 264 -9.83 14.43 -10.43
N PHE A 265 -9.84 14.05 -11.71
CA PHE A 265 -8.92 13.06 -12.28
C PHE A 265 -7.49 13.58 -12.24
N GLU A 266 -7.25 14.82 -12.69
CA GLU A 266 -5.93 15.46 -12.61
C GLU A 266 -5.43 15.48 -11.16
N TYR A 267 -6.30 15.82 -10.21
CA TYR A 267 -5.96 15.79 -8.79
C TYR A 267 -5.63 14.37 -8.30
N LEU A 268 -6.39 13.35 -8.71
CA LEU A 268 -6.23 11.98 -8.22
C LEU A 268 -5.14 11.18 -8.92
N ASN A 269 -4.75 11.54 -10.14
CA ASN A 269 -3.84 10.77 -10.99
C ASN A 269 -2.36 10.97 -10.59
N VAL A 270 -1.99 10.47 -9.41
CA VAL A 270 -0.63 10.55 -8.83
C VAL A 270 0.12 9.26 -9.12
N ALA A 271 0.98 9.26 -10.14
CA ALA A 271 1.69 8.06 -10.62
C ALA A 271 2.61 7.44 -9.55
N GLU A 272 3.15 8.27 -8.68
CA GLU A 272 4.15 7.89 -7.68
C GLU A 272 3.53 7.07 -6.52
N LEU A 273 2.20 6.98 -6.43
CA LEU A 273 1.53 6.12 -5.43
C LEU A 273 1.52 4.64 -5.84
N GLY A 274 2.01 4.31 -7.03
CA GLY A 274 2.18 2.92 -7.45
C GLY A 274 0.94 2.28 -8.07
N SER A 275 1.13 1.06 -8.58
CA SER A 275 0.14 0.36 -9.40
C SER A 275 -1.20 0.09 -8.69
N PRO A 276 -1.24 -0.38 -7.42
CA PRO A 276 -2.51 -0.67 -6.75
C PRO A 276 -3.44 0.55 -6.68
N TYR A 277 -2.89 1.72 -6.36
CA TYR A 277 -3.64 2.97 -6.32
C TYR A 277 -4.14 3.38 -7.71
N LEU A 278 -3.29 3.32 -8.73
CA LEU A 278 -3.69 3.67 -10.11
C LEU A 278 -4.78 2.73 -10.64
N GLN A 279 -4.72 1.45 -10.32
CA GLN A 279 -5.79 0.49 -10.64
C GLN A 279 -7.11 0.89 -9.95
N PHE A 280 -7.07 1.31 -8.69
CA PHE A 280 -8.26 1.79 -8.00
C PHE A 280 -8.84 3.07 -8.64
N VAL A 281 -7.98 4.00 -9.06
CA VAL A 281 -8.40 5.17 -9.86
C VAL A 281 -9.08 4.71 -11.16
N GLN A 282 -8.50 3.77 -11.91
CA GLN A 282 -9.08 3.24 -13.14
C GLN A 282 -10.44 2.56 -12.93
N GLN A 283 -10.61 1.81 -11.84
CA GLN A 283 -11.90 1.22 -11.47
C GLN A 283 -12.96 2.29 -11.19
N TRP A 284 -12.58 3.37 -10.49
CA TRP A 284 -13.47 4.52 -10.26
C TRP A 284 -13.90 5.18 -11.56
N ILE A 285 -12.98 5.36 -12.50
CA ILE A 285 -13.29 5.88 -13.84
C ILE A 285 -14.32 4.99 -14.55
N GLY A 286 -14.13 3.67 -14.56
CA GLY A 286 -15.08 2.72 -15.13
C GLY A 286 -16.46 2.77 -14.46
N ALA A 287 -16.48 2.89 -13.13
CA ALA A 287 -17.70 2.98 -12.34
C ALA A 287 -18.48 4.28 -12.60
N GLU A 288 -17.81 5.43 -12.75
CA GLU A 288 -18.43 6.71 -13.11
C GLU A 288 -18.95 6.68 -14.55
N ALA A 289 -18.17 6.13 -15.49
CA ALA A 289 -18.57 5.95 -16.88
C ALA A 289 -19.86 5.10 -16.99
N ALA A 290 -19.98 4.03 -16.20
CA ALA A 290 -21.17 3.19 -16.13
C ALA A 290 -22.43 3.95 -15.66
N THR A 291 -22.29 5.10 -14.99
CA THR A 291 -23.42 5.97 -14.60
C THR A 291 -23.74 7.05 -15.63
N GLY A 292 -22.97 7.12 -16.73
CA GLY A 292 -23.03 8.24 -17.66
C GLY A 292 -22.62 9.56 -17.01
N TRP A 293 -21.67 9.52 -16.07
CA TRP A 293 -21.10 10.72 -15.42
C TRP A 293 -22.11 11.58 -14.68
N ARG A 294 -23.22 10.97 -14.23
CA ARG A 294 -24.27 11.68 -13.49
C ARG A 294 -23.74 12.13 -12.13
N SER A 295 -24.43 13.06 -11.49
CA SER A 295 -24.14 13.46 -10.12
C SER A 295 -25.32 13.12 -9.24
N THR A 296 -25.08 12.47 -8.10
CA THR A 296 -26.12 12.32 -7.08
C THR A 296 -26.17 13.58 -6.23
N GLN A 297 -27.38 14.12 -6.01
CA GLN A 297 -27.57 15.21 -5.05
C GLN A 297 -27.16 14.79 -3.62
N ARG A 298 -27.34 13.51 -3.29
CA ARG A 298 -26.90 12.95 -2.01
C ARG A 298 -25.46 12.45 -2.14
N GLY A 299 -24.60 12.90 -1.25
CA GLY A 299 -23.25 12.35 -1.10
C GLY A 299 -23.23 11.06 -0.29
N MET A 300 -22.03 10.55 -0.04
CA MET A 300 -21.81 9.52 0.98
C MET A 300 -22.21 10.01 2.38
N PRO A 301 -22.62 9.11 3.30
CA PRO A 301 -22.91 9.47 4.68
C PRO A 301 -21.75 10.25 5.34
N GLY A 302 -22.10 11.16 6.24
CA GLY A 302 -21.17 12.05 6.93
C GLY A 302 -20.64 11.53 8.25
N ASP A 303 -21.25 10.47 8.79
CA ASP A 303 -20.89 9.89 10.08
C ASP A 303 -19.43 9.43 10.06
N GLN A 304 -18.68 9.75 11.11
CA GLN A 304 -17.25 9.41 11.26
C GLN A 304 -16.32 9.91 10.12
N ARG A 305 -16.78 10.79 9.22
CA ARG A 305 -15.94 11.30 8.14
C ARG A 305 -14.75 12.09 8.71
N PRO A 306 -13.52 11.92 8.16
CA PRO A 306 -12.38 12.73 8.56
C PRO A 306 -12.69 14.23 8.47
N VAL A 307 -12.27 14.99 9.49
CA VAL A 307 -12.57 16.42 9.60
C VAL A 307 -11.92 17.22 8.47
N GLU A 308 -10.75 16.78 8.01
CA GLU A 308 -10.01 17.35 6.88
C GLU A 308 -10.77 17.21 5.58
N LEU A 309 -11.37 16.03 5.36
CA LEU A 309 -12.22 15.81 4.19
C LEU A 309 -13.48 16.68 4.26
N THR A 310 -14.08 16.84 5.44
CA THR A 310 -15.24 17.73 5.63
C THR A 310 -14.89 19.18 5.35
N ARG A 311 -13.75 19.67 5.86
CA ARG A 311 -13.22 21.02 5.61
C ARG A 311 -12.97 21.25 4.12
N TRP A 312 -12.27 20.31 3.48
CA TRP A 312 -11.95 20.35 2.04
C TRP A 312 -13.20 20.33 1.16
N ARG A 313 -14.21 19.52 1.52
CA ARG A 313 -15.49 19.43 0.81
C ARG A 313 -16.29 20.73 0.90
N GLY A 314 -16.21 21.46 2.01
CA GLY A 314 -16.95 22.70 2.26
C GLY A 314 -16.52 23.93 1.45
N GLY A 315 -15.79 23.77 0.34
CA GLY A 315 -15.53 24.85 -0.63
C GLY A 315 -16.81 25.22 -1.40
N ASN A 316 -16.95 26.51 -1.76
CA ASN A 316 -18.14 27.03 -2.45
C ASN A 316 -18.35 26.45 -3.87
N ASN A 317 -17.33 25.81 -4.45
CA ASN A 317 -17.39 25.23 -5.78
C ASN A 317 -16.71 23.85 -5.80
N ALA A 318 -17.38 22.87 -6.42
CA ALA A 318 -16.86 21.52 -6.57
C ALA A 318 -15.59 21.46 -7.43
N VAL A 319 -15.38 22.44 -8.31
CA VAL A 319 -14.18 22.54 -9.16
C VAL A 319 -12.99 23.09 -8.38
N ASP A 320 -13.19 24.12 -7.58
CA ASP A 320 -12.11 24.83 -6.90
C ASP A 320 -11.37 23.98 -5.88
N ARG A 321 -12.04 22.96 -5.31
CA ARG A 321 -11.42 22.12 -4.29
C ARG A 321 -10.29 21.22 -4.82
N TYR A 322 -10.23 20.96 -6.13
CA TYR A 322 -9.19 20.14 -6.75
C TYR A 322 -7.95 20.94 -7.18
N LYS A 323 -7.97 22.28 -7.05
CA LYS A 323 -6.81 23.11 -7.35
C LYS A 323 -5.69 22.83 -6.34
N ALA A 324 -4.47 22.67 -6.82
CA ALA A 324 -3.30 22.42 -5.97
C ALA A 324 -3.09 23.52 -4.91
N SER A 325 -3.48 24.76 -5.21
CA SER A 325 -3.42 25.92 -4.31
C SER A 325 -4.59 26.03 -3.33
N ASN A 326 -5.43 25.00 -3.19
CA ASN A 326 -6.54 25.06 -2.26
C ASN A 326 -6.01 25.04 -0.82
N GLU A 327 -6.12 26.17 -0.14
CA GLU A 327 -5.76 26.40 1.28
C GLU A 327 -6.41 25.39 2.24
N LYS A 328 -7.48 24.70 1.80
CA LYS A 328 -8.17 23.67 2.58
C LYS A 328 -7.56 22.27 2.44
N THR A 329 -6.52 22.09 1.62
CA THR A 329 -5.76 20.83 1.56
C THR A 329 -4.95 20.68 2.84
N PRO A 330 -5.06 19.54 3.56
CA PRO A 330 -4.31 19.35 4.80
C PRO A 330 -2.81 19.29 4.52
N THR A 331 -2.01 19.68 5.52
CA THR A 331 -0.56 19.44 5.53
C THR A 331 -0.33 17.94 5.67
N LEU A 332 0.33 17.33 4.69
CA LEU A 332 0.52 15.89 4.60
C LEU A 332 1.89 15.49 5.16
N ASP A 333 2.09 15.61 6.47
CA ASP A 333 3.31 15.17 7.16
C ASP A 333 3.21 13.71 7.67
N GLY A 334 4.27 13.18 8.27
CA GLY A 334 4.29 11.80 8.76
C GLY A 334 3.31 11.54 9.91
N THR A 335 3.10 12.53 10.79
CA THR A 335 2.12 12.42 11.90
C THR A 335 0.69 12.37 11.40
N PHE A 336 0.39 13.11 10.33
CA PHE A 336 -0.90 13.08 9.66
C PHE A 336 -1.29 11.67 9.22
N ALA A 337 -0.37 10.90 8.64
CA ALA A 337 -0.66 9.54 8.15
C ALA A 337 -1.26 8.63 9.23
N ILE A 338 -0.70 8.70 10.45
CA ILE A 338 -1.07 7.82 11.56
C ILE A 338 -2.50 8.14 12.02
N GLU A 339 -2.79 9.39 12.34
CA GLU A 339 -4.11 9.80 12.85
C GLU A 339 -5.20 9.73 11.76
N PHE A 340 -4.82 10.09 10.53
CA PHE A 340 -5.74 10.13 9.41
C PHE A 340 -6.15 8.72 8.97
N SER A 341 -5.24 7.74 8.97
CA SER A 341 -5.55 6.35 8.63
C SER A 341 -6.67 5.76 9.50
N ALA A 342 -6.60 5.99 10.82
CA ALA A 342 -7.62 5.55 11.77
C ALA A 342 -8.99 6.19 11.48
N SER A 343 -9.00 7.48 11.17
CA SER A 343 -10.22 8.21 10.80
C SER A 343 -10.81 7.73 9.47
N VAL A 344 -9.96 7.39 8.49
CA VAL A 344 -10.38 6.81 7.21
C VAL A 344 -11.03 5.44 7.42
N TRP A 345 -10.42 4.58 8.23
CA TRP A 345 -11.01 3.27 8.56
C TRP A 345 -12.33 3.39 9.31
N ALA A 346 -12.42 4.27 10.31
CA ALA A 346 -13.67 4.51 11.05
C ALA A 346 -14.79 4.99 10.12
N TRP A 347 -14.51 5.93 9.22
CA TRP A 347 -15.48 6.36 8.22
C TRP A 347 -15.85 5.24 7.27
N TRP A 348 -14.86 4.53 6.72
CA TRP A 348 -15.07 3.43 5.79
C TRP A 348 -15.94 2.33 6.40
N GLY A 349 -15.68 1.95 7.65
CA GLY A 349 -16.49 1.04 8.44
C GLY A 349 -17.93 1.54 8.61
N SER A 350 -18.12 2.82 8.94
CA SER A 350 -19.46 3.40 9.17
C SER A 350 -20.34 3.44 7.92
N ILE A 351 -19.76 3.49 6.71
CA ILE A 351 -20.51 3.53 5.45
C ILE A 351 -20.69 2.15 4.82
N GLN A 352 -20.16 1.09 5.44
CA GLN A 352 -20.34 -0.26 4.94
C GLN A 352 -21.81 -0.67 4.93
N PRO A 353 -22.21 -1.49 3.95
CA PRO A 353 -23.50 -2.15 4.00
C PRO A 353 -23.65 -3.02 5.25
N THR A 354 -24.88 -3.08 5.77
CA THR A 354 -25.26 -3.85 6.96
C THR A 354 -24.86 -5.32 6.88
N TRP A 355 -24.96 -5.94 5.69
CA TRP A 355 -24.62 -7.34 5.45
C TRP A 355 -23.13 -7.66 5.60
N ARG A 356 -22.25 -6.66 5.46
CA ARG A 356 -20.81 -6.88 5.56
C ARG A 356 -20.35 -7.02 7.02
N GLY A 357 -21.01 -6.29 7.90
CA GLY A 357 -20.60 -6.15 9.28
C GLY A 357 -19.28 -5.39 9.44
N VAL A 358 -19.08 -4.88 10.65
CA VAL A 358 -17.86 -4.19 11.08
C VAL A 358 -17.35 -4.93 12.31
N ASP A 359 -16.04 -5.10 12.40
CA ASP A 359 -15.40 -5.59 13.61
C ASP A 359 -15.43 -4.49 14.68
N LEU A 360 -15.98 -4.79 15.85
CA LEU A 360 -16.20 -3.79 16.92
C LEU A 360 -14.88 -3.31 17.53
N ASP A 361 -13.85 -4.15 17.53
CA ASP A 361 -12.58 -3.83 18.16
C ASP A 361 -11.70 -2.98 17.24
N SER A 362 -11.66 -3.32 15.95
CA SER A 362 -10.82 -2.61 14.97
C SER A 362 -11.53 -1.49 14.22
N LEU A 363 -12.87 -1.41 14.29
CA LEU A 363 -13.75 -0.57 13.46
C LEU A 363 -13.57 -0.80 11.95
N ARG A 364 -12.94 -1.92 11.57
CA ARG A 364 -12.71 -2.26 10.17
C ARG A 364 -13.86 -3.11 9.63
N PRO A 365 -14.18 -2.98 8.33
CA PRO A 365 -15.06 -3.94 7.68
C PRO A 365 -14.52 -5.35 7.84
N ARG A 366 -15.41 -6.33 8.03
CA ARG A 366 -14.98 -7.73 8.03
C ARG A 366 -14.39 -8.11 6.66
N PRO A 367 -13.45 -9.07 6.61
CA PRO A 367 -12.94 -9.60 5.36
C PRO A 367 -14.09 -9.98 4.44
N PHE A 368 -13.96 -9.61 3.17
CA PHE A 368 -14.98 -9.85 2.19
C PHE A 368 -15.23 -11.36 2.02
N GLN A 369 -16.50 -11.77 2.02
CA GLN A 369 -16.91 -13.16 1.79
C GLN A 369 -17.81 -13.28 0.56
N HIS A 370 -18.82 -12.43 0.47
CA HIS A 370 -19.79 -12.41 -0.63
C HIS A 370 -20.47 -11.04 -0.72
N PHE A 371 -21.03 -10.74 -1.89
CA PHE A 371 -21.84 -9.54 -2.11
C PHE A 371 -23.25 -9.72 -1.55
N GLY A 372 -23.73 -8.74 -0.79
CA GLY A 372 -25.13 -8.65 -0.39
C GLY A 372 -26.00 -7.93 -1.42
N SER A 373 -27.28 -7.76 -1.09
CA SER A 373 -28.27 -7.08 -1.96
C SER A 373 -28.46 -5.60 -1.65
N GLU A 374 -28.04 -5.13 -0.47
CA GLU A 374 -28.20 -3.73 -0.05
C GLU A 374 -26.94 -2.91 -0.32
N TRP A 375 -27.00 -2.02 -1.30
CA TRP A 375 -25.86 -1.17 -1.68
C TRP A 375 -26.10 0.32 -1.43
N LYS A 376 -27.20 0.70 -0.77
CA LYS A 376 -27.69 2.08 -0.71
C LYS A 376 -26.67 3.10 -0.16
N SER A 377 -25.82 2.70 0.78
CA SER A 377 -24.79 3.57 1.38
C SER A 377 -23.65 3.87 0.42
N LEU A 378 -23.17 2.85 -0.31
CA LEU A 378 -22.04 2.92 -1.25
C LEU A 378 -22.46 3.24 -2.70
N ASN A 379 -23.76 3.13 -3.01
CA ASN A 379 -24.31 3.46 -4.32
C ASN A 379 -24.48 4.99 -4.47
N ARG A 380 -23.34 5.69 -4.42
CA ARG A 380 -23.17 7.13 -4.60
C ARG A 380 -22.16 7.37 -5.72
N TRP A 381 -22.28 8.46 -6.47
CA TRP A 381 -21.42 8.73 -7.61
C TRP A 381 -21.31 10.24 -7.86
N GLY A 382 -20.39 10.62 -8.74
CA GLY A 382 -20.10 12.01 -9.03
C GLY A 382 -19.28 12.70 -7.93
N PRO A 383 -19.33 14.04 -7.85
CA PRO A 383 -18.43 14.85 -7.02
C PRO A 383 -18.56 14.62 -5.51
N ASN A 384 -19.63 13.99 -5.02
CA ASN A 384 -19.82 13.69 -3.60
C ASN A 384 -19.88 12.18 -3.31
N GLY A 385 -19.54 11.35 -4.29
CA GLY A 385 -19.51 9.89 -4.19
C GLY A 385 -18.10 9.36 -3.92
N TRP A 386 -17.74 8.27 -4.61
CA TRP A 386 -16.47 7.54 -4.43
C TRP A 386 -15.21 8.39 -4.56
N VAL A 387 -15.25 9.48 -5.34
CA VAL A 387 -14.14 10.44 -5.43
C VAL A 387 -13.63 10.90 -4.05
N LEU A 388 -14.50 11.00 -3.03
CA LEU A 388 -14.10 11.40 -1.69
C LEU A 388 -13.24 10.34 -0.97
N LEU A 389 -13.50 9.04 -1.21
CA LEU A 389 -12.67 7.95 -0.69
C LEU A 389 -11.32 7.93 -1.41
N LEU A 390 -11.29 8.15 -2.72
CA LEU A 390 -10.03 8.26 -3.47
C LEU A 390 -9.18 9.43 -2.97
N VAL A 391 -9.78 10.57 -2.62
CA VAL A 391 -9.06 11.70 -2.01
C VAL A 391 -8.46 11.30 -0.66
N CYS A 392 -9.20 10.61 0.20
CA CYS A 392 -8.66 10.08 1.46
C CYS A 392 -7.47 9.14 1.22
N ILE A 393 -7.61 8.17 0.32
CA ILE A 393 -6.54 7.22 0.00
C ILE A 393 -5.32 7.93 -0.59
N LYS A 394 -5.52 8.93 -1.45
CA LYS A 394 -4.44 9.77 -1.97
C LYS A 394 -3.68 10.47 -0.84
N TRP A 395 -4.39 11.18 0.04
CA TRP A 395 -3.75 11.93 1.12
C TRP A 395 -2.96 11.02 2.05
N TRP A 396 -3.56 9.88 2.42
CA TRP A 396 -2.88 8.87 3.20
C TRP A 396 -1.60 8.39 2.50
N GLY A 397 -1.69 7.93 1.24
CA GLY A 397 -0.52 7.43 0.51
C GLY A 397 0.58 8.48 0.28
N VAL A 398 0.22 9.75 0.08
CA VAL A 398 1.20 10.84 -0.05
C VAL A 398 1.89 11.13 1.28
N SER A 399 1.14 11.15 2.39
CA SER A 399 1.69 11.37 3.73
C SER A 399 2.65 10.27 4.18
N LEU A 400 2.47 9.03 3.71
CA LEU A 400 3.40 7.92 4.00
C LEU A 400 4.84 8.19 3.53
N ARG A 401 5.03 9.04 2.51
CA ARG A 401 6.37 9.38 2.02
C ARG A 401 7.16 10.31 2.94
N GLN A 402 6.48 10.90 3.92
CA GLN A 402 7.08 11.80 4.91
C GLN A 402 7.39 11.08 6.23
N LEU A 403 7.08 9.79 6.34
CA LEU A 403 7.42 8.97 7.51
C LEU A 403 8.88 8.50 7.45
N GLU A 404 9.45 8.22 8.63
CA GLU A 404 10.76 7.57 8.80
C GLU A 404 10.61 6.03 8.81
N ASP A 405 11.68 5.32 8.42
CA ASP A 405 11.68 3.94 7.92
C ASP A 405 10.91 2.89 8.75
N ASP A 406 10.98 2.93 10.07
CA ASP A 406 10.46 1.85 10.93
C ASP A 406 8.93 1.68 10.88
N ASN A 407 8.18 2.75 10.61
CA ASN A 407 6.71 2.71 10.56
C ASN A 407 6.14 2.64 9.14
N ILE A 408 6.96 2.87 8.11
CA ILE A 408 6.51 2.97 6.71
C ILE A 408 5.90 1.65 6.27
N THR A 409 6.55 0.53 6.54
CA THR A 409 6.12 -0.79 6.05
C THR A 409 4.73 -1.15 6.55
N ALA A 410 4.51 -1.10 7.87
CA ALA A 410 3.21 -1.47 8.46
C ALA A 410 2.08 -0.52 8.00
N MET A 411 2.35 0.79 7.90
CA MET A 411 1.36 1.75 7.43
C MET A 411 1.08 1.65 5.93
N LYS A 412 2.09 1.28 5.13
CA LYS A 412 1.94 1.00 3.71
C LYS A 412 1.10 -0.26 3.48
N ASP A 413 1.37 -1.33 4.20
CA ASP A 413 0.56 -2.56 4.13
C ASP A 413 -0.90 -2.28 4.50
N ASP A 414 -1.13 -1.43 5.50
CA ASP A 414 -2.47 -1.03 5.91
C ASP A 414 -3.19 -0.18 4.86
N TRP A 415 -2.45 0.74 4.22
CA TRP A 415 -2.95 1.56 3.11
C TRP A 415 -3.28 0.72 1.87
N GLU A 416 -2.43 -0.25 1.50
CA GLU A 416 -2.68 -1.19 0.42
C GLU A 416 -3.89 -2.09 0.73
N THR A 417 -4.04 -2.51 2.00
CA THR A 417 -5.23 -3.23 2.46
C THR A 417 -6.50 -2.40 2.27
N ALA A 418 -6.48 -1.11 2.62
CA ALA A 418 -7.60 -0.20 2.39
C ALA A 418 -7.94 -0.06 0.89
N ILE A 419 -6.92 0.06 0.02
CA ILE A 419 -7.11 0.12 -1.44
C ILE A 419 -7.77 -1.16 -1.95
N ALA A 420 -7.27 -2.33 -1.57
CA ALA A 420 -7.79 -3.61 -2.01
C ALA A 420 -9.26 -3.77 -1.60
N ASP A 421 -9.57 -3.40 -0.35
CA ASP A 421 -10.91 -3.46 0.21
C ASP A 421 -11.90 -2.54 -0.51
N MET A 422 -11.54 -1.27 -0.67
CA MET A 422 -12.37 -0.27 -1.35
C MET A 422 -12.55 -0.59 -2.84
N SER A 423 -11.51 -1.10 -3.51
CA SER A 423 -11.57 -1.54 -4.91
C SER A 423 -12.58 -2.67 -5.09
N MET A 424 -12.53 -3.68 -4.23
CA MET A 424 -13.47 -4.81 -4.27
C MET A 424 -14.92 -4.37 -4.05
N MET A 425 -15.15 -3.45 -3.12
CA MET A 425 -16.49 -2.91 -2.88
C MET A 425 -17.00 -2.04 -4.04
N LEU A 426 -16.11 -1.27 -4.68
CA LEU A 426 -16.43 -0.48 -5.86
C LEU A 426 -16.79 -1.38 -7.06
N GLN A 427 -16.07 -2.49 -7.24
CA GLN A 427 -16.42 -3.52 -8.22
C GLN A 427 -17.83 -4.06 -7.98
N GLY A 428 -18.13 -4.47 -6.74
CA GLY A 428 -19.47 -4.98 -6.38
C GLY A 428 -20.60 -3.99 -6.64
N VAL A 429 -20.40 -2.71 -6.28
CA VAL A 429 -21.35 -1.62 -6.59
C VAL A 429 -21.56 -1.49 -8.10
N THR A 430 -20.49 -1.61 -8.88
CA THR A 430 -20.54 -1.48 -10.35
C THR A 430 -21.31 -2.63 -10.97
N GLU A 431 -21.04 -3.87 -10.56
CA GLU A 431 -21.75 -5.07 -11.02
C GLU A 431 -23.25 -5.01 -10.67
N TYR A 432 -23.58 -4.64 -9.43
CA TYR A 432 -24.95 -4.45 -8.97
C TYR A 432 -25.73 -3.46 -9.85
N ARG A 433 -25.09 -2.36 -10.28
CA ARG A 433 -25.71 -1.37 -11.17
C ARG A 433 -25.98 -1.93 -12.56
N VAL A 434 -25.00 -2.62 -13.15
CA VAL A 434 -25.14 -3.24 -14.47
C VAL A 434 -26.31 -4.21 -14.48
N GLN A 435 -26.49 -4.99 -13.41
CA GLN A 435 -27.63 -5.89 -13.24
C GLN A 435 -28.95 -5.15 -13.06
N SER A 436 -28.98 -4.08 -12.26
CA SER A 436 -30.18 -3.28 -12.01
C SER A 436 -30.75 -2.63 -13.29
N VAL A 437 -29.87 -2.16 -14.18
CA VAL A 437 -30.27 -1.58 -15.48
C VAL A 437 -30.87 -2.65 -16.40
N LYS A 438 -30.27 -3.84 -16.47
CA LYS A 438 -30.79 -4.97 -17.26
C LYS A 438 -32.17 -5.44 -16.77
N GLY A 439 -32.36 -5.52 -15.44
CA GLY A 439 -33.64 -5.90 -14.85
C GLY A 439 -34.78 -4.93 -15.17
N SER A 440 -34.47 -3.63 -15.32
CA SER A 440 -35.48 -2.61 -15.62
C SER A 440 -35.97 -2.66 -17.07
N GLN A 441 -35.15 -3.14 -18.02
CA GLN A 441 -35.53 -3.25 -19.43
C GLN A 441 -36.46 -4.43 -19.70
N ASN A 442 -36.33 -5.52 -18.94
CA ASN A 442 -37.14 -6.73 -19.15
C ASN A 442 -38.59 -6.58 -18.68
N ASN A 443 -38.87 -5.72 -17.69
CA ASN A 443 -40.22 -5.56 -17.14
C ASN A 443 -41.15 -4.64 -17.96
N THR A 444 -40.63 -3.93 -18.97
CA THR A 444 -41.45 -3.03 -19.81
C THR A 444 -42.06 -3.70 -21.05
N GLY A 445 -41.80 -5.00 -21.29
CA GLY A 445 -42.24 -5.71 -22.50
C GLY A 445 -43.60 -6.43 -22.42
N ASP A 446 -44.12 -6.72 -21.22
CA ASP A 446 -45.27 -7.65 -21.04
C ASP A 446 -46.58 -6.94 -20.66
N THR A 447 -46.75 -5.66 -20.99
CA THR A 447 -48.01 -4.93 -20.75
C THR A 447 -48.60 -4.32 -22.03
N GLN A 448 -48.62 -5.11 -23.11
CA GLN A 448 -49.33 -4.79 -24.35
C GLN A 448 -50.59 -5.64 -24.53
#